data_AF-A0A0F8ZTP6-F1
#
_entry.id   AF-A0A0F8ZTP6-F1
#
_cell.length_a   1.000
_cell.length_b   1.000
_cell.length_c   1.000
_cell.angle_alpha   90.00
_cell.angle_beta   90.00
_cell.angle_gamma   90.00
#
_symmetry.space_group_name_H-M   'P 1'
#
loop_
_entity.id
_entity.type
_entity.pdbx_description
1 polymer ?
#
loop_
_entity_poly.entity_id
_entity_poly.type
_entity_poly.pdbx_seq_one_letter_code
_entity_poly.pdbx_strand_id
1 'polypeptide(L)' 'MGGICYKRYAEKGLWFEIQSIQKTIDIKEKQGKDASLEKSILKAYKKLTEEDYNGIRQS' A
#
# COMPACT_ATOMS: atom_id res chain seq x y z
N MET A 1 26.97 4.02 -11.51
CA MET A 1 26.92 3.33 -10.19
C MET A 1 25.79 3.95 -9.36
N GLY A 2 24.55 3.47 -9.54
CA GLY A 2 23.39 3.87 -8.72
C GLY A 2 23.07 2.76 -7.73
N GLY A 3 23.82 2.72 -6.63
CA GLY A 3 23.70 1.66 -5.62
C GLY A 3 22.37 1.75 -4.87
N ILE A 4 21.47 0.82 -5.18
CA ILE A 4 20.55 0.10 -4.27
C ILE A 4 20.39 0.79 -2.90
N CYS A 5 19.41 1.69 -2.79
CA CYS A 5 18.88 2.19 -1.51
C CYS A 5 17.71 1.33 -1.00
N TYR A 6 17.67 0.04 -1.38
CA TYR A 6 16.71 -0.93 -0.84
C TYR A 6 17.28 -1.57 0.43
N LYS A 7 17.61 -0.76 1.44
CA LYS A 7 18.05 -1.27 2.74
C LYS A 7 16.84 -1.35 3.69
N ARG A 8 16.33 -2.58 3.89
CA ARG A 8 15.63 -3.09 5.09
C ARG A 8 14.36 -2.39 5.62
N TYR A 9 13.91 -1.28 5.05
CA TYR A 9 12.65 -0.60 5.46
C TYR A 9 11.51 -0.74 4.45
N ALA A 10 11.75 -1.31 3.27
CA ALA A 10 10.77 -1.40 2.18
C ALA A 10 9.51 -2.22 2.54
N GLU A 11 9.67 -3.32 3.28
CA GLU A 11 8.53 -4.14 3.73
C GLU A 11 7.65 -3.42 4.76
N LYS A 12 8.22 -2.49 5.54
CA LYS A 12 7.43 -1.63 6.45
C LYS A 12 6.79 -0.44 5.72
N GLY A 13 7.40 0.05 4.65
CA GLY A 13 6.92 1.21 3.88
C GLY A 13 5.58 0.94 3.24
N LEU A 14 5.48 -0.09 2.41
CA LEU A 14 4.28 -0.38 1.63
C LEU A 14 3.08 -0.74 2.54
N TRP A 15 3.33 -1.51 3.61
CA TRP A 15 2.30 -1.86 4.59
C TRP A 15 1.83 -0.64 5.40
N PHE A 16 2.76 0.26 5.77
CA PHE A 16 2.43 1.52 6.43
C PHE A 16 1.61 2.44 5.51
N GLU A 17 1.94 2.52 4.23
CA GLU A 17 1.16 3.28 3.24
C GLU A 17 -0.26 2.74 3.10
N ILE A 18 -0.43 1.41 3.01
CA ILE A 18 -1.74 0.75 2.99
C ILE A 18 -2.55 1.11 4.24
N GLN A 19 -1.95 1.03 5.43
CA GLN A 19 -2.60 1.39 6.70
C GLN A 19 -2.98 2.87 6.76
N SER A 20 -2.12 3.76 6.26
CA SER A 20 -2.38 5.20 6.20
C SER A 20 -3.59 5.50 5.30
N ILE A 21 -3.61 4.93 4.09
CA ILE A 21 -4.71 5.09 3.14
C ILE A 21 -6.03 4.57 3.73
N GLN A 22 -6.00 3.41 4.40
CA GLN A 22 -7.18 2.84 5.05
C GLN A 22 -7.75 3.80 6.12
N LYS A 23 -6.90 4.39 6.96
CA LYS A 23 -7.33 5.40 7.94
C LYS A 23 -7.91 6.66 7.28
N THR A 24 -7.32 7.11 6.18
CA THR A 24 -7.84 8.27 5.43
C THR A 24 -9.24 8.01 4.88
N ILE A 25 -9.50 6.80 4.36
CA ILE A 25 -10.83 6.38 3.92
C ILE A 25 -11.82 6.43 5.10
N ASP A 26 -11.47 5.82 6.24
CA ASP A 26 -12.34 5.80 7.42
C ASP A 26 -12.69 7.21 7.91
N ILE A 27 -11.70 8.13 7.91
CA ILE A 27 -11.91 9.53 8.29
C ILE A 27 -12.86 10.23 7.30
N LYS A 28 -12.65 10.03 5.99
CA LYS A 28 -13.49 10.64 4.96
C LYS A 28 -14.92 10.12 4.98
N GLU A 29 -15.12 8.81 5.17
CA GLU A 29 -16.44 8.22 5.29
C GLU A 29 -17.19 8.74 6.52
N LYS A 30 -16.52 8.87 7.67
CA LYS A 30 -17.10 9.51 8.87
C LYS A 30 -17.46 10.98 8.65
N GLN A 31 -16.76 11.67 7.76
CA GLN A 31 -17.05 13.05 7.37
C GLN A 31 -18.09 13.15 6.24
N GLY A 32 -18.61 12.04 5.73
CA GLY A 32 -19.51 12.01 4.57
C GLY A 32 -18.86 12.51 3.27
N LYS A 33 -17.52 12.44 3.17
CA LYS A 33 -16.73 12.87 2.01
C LYS A 33 -16.45 11.72 1.06
N ASP A 34 -16.27 12.04 -0.22
CA ASP A 34 -15.84 11.07 -1.21
C ASP A 34 -14.40 10.58 -0.95
N ALA A 35 -14.25 9.26 -0.98
CA ALA A 35 -12.99 8.54 -0.80
C ALA A 35 -12.68 7.60 -1.99
N SER A 36 -13.28 7.86 -3.16
CA SER A 36 -13.16 6.99 -4.34
C SER A 36 -11.71 6.86 -4.85
N LEU A 37 -10.95 7.96 -4.76
CA LEU A 37 -9.54 8.00 -5.13
C LEU A 37 -8.70 7.14 -4.19
N GLU A 38 -8.83 7.33 -2.88
CA GLU A 38 -8.10 6.54 -1.88
C GLU A 38 -8.42 5.05 -1.97
N LYS A 39 -9.69 4.70 -2.22
CA LYS A 39 -10.10 3.31 -2.48
C LYS A 39 -9.42 2.72 -3.72
N SER A 40 -9.26 3.52 -4.77
CA SER A 40 -8.58 3.09 -6.00
C SER A 40 -7.07 2.90 -5.78
N ILE A 41 -6.43 3.81 -5.04
CA ILE A 41 -5.01 3.70 -4.66
C ILE A 41 -4.81 2.47 -3.77
N LEU A 42 -5.64 2.27 -2.75
CA LEU A 42 -5.59 1.09 -1.87
C LEU A 42 -5.68 -0.22 -2.66
N LYS A 43 -6.54 -0.28 -3.69
CA LYS A 43 -6.67 -1.44 -4.56
C LYS A 43 -5.40 -1.71 -5.37
N ALA A 44 -4.75 -0.67 -5.88
CA ALA A 44 -3.48 -0.81 -6.60
C ALA A 44 -2.36 -1.33 -5.70
N TYR A 45 -2.23 -0.76 -4.49
CA TYR A 45 -1.25 -1.20 -3.51
C TYR A 45 -1.48 -2.65 -3.05
N LYS A 46 -2.74 -3.06 -2.85
CA LYS A 46 -3.08 -4.47 -2.51
C LYS A 46 -2.67 -5.45 -3.62
N LYS A 47 -2.91 -5.10 -4.89
CA LYS A 47 -2.47 -5.94 -6.03
C LYS A 47 -0.96 -6.10 -6.07
N LEU A 48 -0.22 -5.01 -5.89
CA LEU A 48 1.24 -5.06 -5.82
C LEU A 48 1.72 -5.96 -4.67
N THR A 49 1.07 -5.90 -3.50
CA THR A 49 1.40 -6.81 -2.39
C THR A 49 1.04 -8.28 -2.64
N GLU A 50 -0.04 -8.56 -3.38
CA GLU A 50 -0.43 -9.93 -3.73
C GLU A 50 0.52 -10.55 -4.77
N GLU A 51 1.00 -9.76 -5.73
CA GLU A 51 2.04 -10.20 -6.68
C GLU A 51 3.37 -10.47 -5.98
N ASP A 52 3.76 -9.62 -5.03
CA ASP A 52 4.98 -9.80 -4.22
C ASP A 52 4.89 -11.06 -3.33
N TYR A 53 3.75 -11.28 -2.66
CA TYR A 53 3.51 -12.44 -1.81
C TYR A 53 3.46 -13.77 -2.59
N ASN A 54 2.88 -13.76 -3.80
CA ASN A 54 2.83 -14.95 -4.65
C ASN A 54 4.15 -15.23 -5.38
N GLY A 55 4.95 -14.20 -5.70
CA GLY A 55 6.30 -14.34 -6.26
C GLY A 55 7.27 -15.02 -5.29
N ILE A 56 7.17 -14.73 -3.99
CA ILE A 56 7.99 -15.35 -2.94
C ILE A 56 7.66 -16.86 -2.76
N ARG A 57 6.43 -17.28 -3.08
CA ARG A 57 5.99 -18.67 -2.86
C ARG A 57 6.41 -19.64 -3.98
N GLN A 58 7.08 -19.16 -5.03
CA GLN A 58 7.56 -19.98 -6.16
C GLN A 58 9.10 -20.05 -6.29
N SER A 59 9.88 -19.58 -5.31
CA SER A 59 11.34 -19.76 -5.27
C SER A 59 11.80 -20.75 -4.21
#